data_AF-A0AAD8DNT9-F1
#
_entry.id   AF-A0AAD8DNT9-F1
#
_cell.length_a   1.000
_cell.length_b   1.000
_cell.length_c   1.000
_cell.angle_alpha   90.00
_cell.angle_beta   90.00
_cell.angle_gamma   90.00
#
_symmetry.space_group_name_H-M   'P 1'
#
loop_
_entity.id
_entity.type
_entity.pdbx_description
1 polymer ?
#
loop_
_entity_poly.entity_id
_entity_poly.type
_entity_poly.pdbx_seq_one_letter_code
_entity_poly.pdbx_strand_id
1 'polypeptide(L)' 'MVKTCCIKTCKSESYSGCGVSFHRFPSKEEMKQKWLDVIPEPIKITKNSVVCSLHFNPADFLMAKSRRV' A
#
# COMPACT_ATOMS: atom_id res chain seq x y z
N MET A 1 9.80 -3.12 -15.40
CA MET A 1 9.14 -4.06 -14.48
C MET A 1 7.91 -3.34 -13.91
N VAL A 2 6.70 -3.72 -14.31
CA VAL A 2 5.47 -3.11 -13.78
C VAL A 2 5.23 -3.61 -12.36
N LYS A 3 4.91 -2.71 -11.44
CA LYS A 3 4.51 -3.06 -10.07
C LYS A 3 2.99 -3.01 -10.02
N THR A 4 2.37 -4.12 -9.68
CA THR A 4 0.91 -4.19 -9.58
C THR A 4 0.50 -4.13 -8.12
N CYS A 5 -0.63 -3.48 -7.83
CA CYS A 5 -1.21 -3.52 -6.50
C CYS A 5 -1.43 -4.98 -6.09
N CYS A 6 -1.07 -5.32 -4.85
CA CYS A 6 -1.21 -6.68 -4.36
C CYS A 6 -2.69 -7.08 -4.16
N ILE A 7 -3.59 -6.11 -4.10
CA ILE A 7 -5.02 -6.30 -3.87
C ILE A 7 -5.70 -6.67 -5.20
N LYS A 8 -6.27 -7.88 -5.31
CA LYS A 8 -6.93 -8.33 -6.55
C LYS A 8 -8.13 -7.47 -6.95
N THR A 9 -8.84 -6.88 -5.98
CA THR A 9 -9.93 -5.95 -6.25
C THR A 9 -9.43 -4.64 -6.87
N CYS A 10 -8.12 -4.41 -6.84
CA CYS A 10 -7.47 -3.24 -7.39
C CYS A 10 -6.50 -3.60 -8.51
N LYS A 11 -6.95 -3.44 -9.75
CA LYS A 11 -6.12 -3.54 -10.94
C LYS A 11 -5.23 -2.30 -11.15
N SER A 12 -4.74 -1.68 -10.08
CA SER A 12 -3.81 -0.54 -10.20
C SER A 12 -2.44 -1.06 -10.59
N GLU A 13 -2.01 -0.69 -11.79
CA GLU A 13 -0.73 -1.09 -12.38
C GLU A 13 0.20 0.13 -12.42
N SER A 14 1.47 -0.05 -12.07
CA SER A 14 2.47 1.02 -12.14
C SER A 14 2.89 1.21 -13.59
N TYR A 15 2.15 2.03 -14.33
CA TYR A 15 2.49 2.52 -15.66
C TYR A 15 2.84 4.02 -15.63
N SER A 16 3.60 4.47 -16.63
CA SER A 16 3.97 5.88 -16.84
C SER A 16 2.70 6.69 -17.12
N GLY A 17 2.18 7.39 -16.10
CA GLY A 17 0.92 8.13 -16.16
C GLY A 17 -0.12 7.69 -15.13
N CYS A 18 0.12 6.59 -14.41
CA CYS A 18 -0.70 6.21 -13.28
C CYS A 18 -0.36 7.17 -12.12
N GLY A 19 -1.18 8.19 -11.90
CA GLY A 19 -1.02 9.18 -10.83
C GLY A 19 -1.17 8.62 -9.41
N VAL A 20 -0.94 7.32 -9.23
CA VAL A 20 -1.03 6.61 -7.96
C VAL A 20 0.38 6.30 -7.44
N SER A 21 0.60 6.63 -6.17
CA SER A 21 1.80 6.21 -5.46
C SER A 21 1.67 4.76 -5.00
N PHE A 22 2.76 3.99 -5.11
CA PHE A 22 2.82 2.60 -4.65
C PHE A 22 3.66 2.51 -3.37
N HIS A 23 3.06 2.00 -2.30
CA HIS A 23 3.67 1.86 -0.99
C HIS A 23 4.01 0.40 -0.70
N ARG A 24 5.19 0.16 -0.16
CA ARG A 24 5.59 -1.19 0.29
C ARG A 24 4.97 -1.48 1.66
N PHE A 25 4.88 -2.76 1.98
CA PHE A 25 4.46 -3.16 3.32
C PHE A 25 5.43 -2.64 4.39
N PRO A 26 4.90 -2.16 5.53
CA PRO A 26 5.72 -1.71 6.64
C PRO A 26 6.50 -2.89 7.27
N SER A 27 7.68 -2.61 7.82
CA SER A 27 8.47 -3.62 8.54
C SER A 27 7.85 -4.05 9.87
N LYS A 28 6.92 -3.26 10.42
CA LYS A 28 6.21 -3.59 11.67
C LYS A 28 5.18 -4.68 11.41
N GLU A 29 5.29 -5.78 12.14
CA GLU A 29 4.41 -6.94 12.02
C GLU A 29 2.95 -6.58 12.35
N GLU A 30 2.73 -5.80 13.39
CA GLU A 30 1.42 -5.26 13.80
C GLU A 30 0.70 -4.50 12.66
N MET A 31 1.40 -3.61 11.95
CA MET A 31 0.85 -2.87 10.82
C MET A 31 0.65 -3.77 9.61
N LYS A 32 1.60 -4.68 9.35
CA LYS A 32 1.51 -5.67 8.28
C LYS A 32 0.29 -6.59 8.48
N GLN A 33 0.01 -6.98 9.71
CA GLN A 33 -1.12 -7.84 10.07
C GLN A 33 -2.44 -7.10 9.91
N LYS A 34 -2.53 -5.82 10.31
CA LYS A 34 -3.69 -4.98 9.99
C LYS A 34 -3.93 -4.83 8.49
N TRP A 35 -2.86 -4.66 7.70
CA TRP A 35 -3.00 -4.60 6.25
C TRP A 35 -3.49 -5.92 5.68
N LEU A 36 -3.01 -7.06 6.19
CA LEU A 36 -3.48 -8.38 5.78
C LEU A 36 -4.94 -8.63 6.19
N ASP A 37 -5.37 -8.13 7.34
CA ASP A 37 -6.74 -8.26 7.85
C ASP A 37 -7.75 -7.47 6.98
N VAL A 38 -7.36 -6.27 6.53
CA VAL A 38 -8.17 -5.45 5.64
C VAL A 38 -8.26 -6.04 4.22
N ILE A 39 -7.30 -6.88 3.83
CA ILE A 39 -7.27 -7.47 2.49
C ILE A 39 -8.06 -8.79 2.53
N PRO A 40 -9.20 -8.88 1.83
CA PRO A 40 -10.13 -10.01 1.96
C PRO A 40 -9.58 -11.34 1.42
N GLU A 41 -8.43 -11.33 0.74
CA GLU A 41 -7.81 -12.53 0.18
C GLU A 41 -6.38 -12.74 0.72
N PRO A 42 -5.96 -14.00 0.93
CA PRO A 42 -4.60 -14.34 1.34
C PRO A 42 -3.62 -14.07 0.20
N ILE A 43 -3.11 -12.84 0.17
CA ILE A 43 -2.06 -12.42 -0.76
C ILE A 43 -0.68 -12.78 -0.20
N LYS A 44 0.15 -13.42 -1.02
CA LYS A 44 1.56 -13.65 -0.68
C LYS A 44 2.31 -12.32 -0.74
N ILE A 45 2.58 -11.73 0.43
CA ILE A 45 3.46 -10.57 0.54
C ILE A 45 4.86 -11.01 0.08
N THR A 46 5.20 -10.64 -1.15
CA THR A 46 6.50 -10.87 -1.77
C THR A 46 7.24 -9.53 -1.83
N LYS A 47 8.54 -9.51 -2.16
CA LYS A 47 9.33 -8.26 -2.30
C LYS A 47 8.73 -7.27 -3.32
N ASN A 48 7.88 -7.76 -4.21
CA ASN A 48 7.17 -6.97 -5.22
C ASN A 48 5.74 -6.57 -4.80
N SER A 49 5.26 -7.03 -3.64
CA SER A 49 3.92 -6.68 -3.14
C SER A 49 3.92 -5.23 -2.67
N VAL A 50 3.19 -4.41 -3.41
CA VAL A 50 2.96 -3.00 -3.10
C VAL A 50 1.46 -2.74 -3.04
N VAL A 51 1.05 -1.74 -2.27
CA VAL A 51 -0.34 -1.28 -2.20
C VAL A 51 -0.39 0.14 -2.76
N CYS A 52 -1.37 0.43 -3.60
CA CYS A 52 -1.52 1.77 -4.16
C CYS A 52 -2.16 2.73 -3.15
N SER A 53 -1.82 4.01 -3.26
CA SER A 53 -2.32 5.12 -2.45
C SER A 53 -3.85 5.27 -2.47
N LEU A 54 -4.55 4.69 -3.45
CA LEU A 54 -6.02 4.66 -3.50
C LEU A 54 -6.66 3.87 -2.34
N HIS A 55 -5.92 2.93 -1.73
CA HIS A 55 -6.40 2.17 -0.58
C HIS A 55 -6.08 2.82 0.76
N PHE A 56 -5.28 3.88 0.73
CA PHE A 56 -4.95 4.64 1.92
C PHE A 56 -5.79 5.90 1.89
N ASN A 57 -6.46 6.16 3.00
CA ASN A 57 -7.09 7.44 3.15
C ASN A 57 -5.99 8.52 3.17
N PRO A 58 -6.16 9.67 2.51
CA PRO A 58 -5.20 10.77 2.59
C PRO A 58 -4.89 11.17 4.04
N ALA A 59 -5.84 10.96 4.96
CA ALA A 59 -5.65 11.17 6.39
C ALA A 59 -4.70 10.17 7.06
N ASP A 60 -4.58 8.95 6.55
CA ASP A 60 -3.69 7.91 7.09
C ASP A 60 -2.21 8.26 6.84
N PHE A 61 -1.94 8.99 5.76
CA PHE A 61 -0.62 9.55 5.46
C PHE A 61 -0.22 10.74 6.36
N LEU A 62 -1.15 11.31 7.13
CA LEU A 62 -0.89 12.54 7.89
C LEU A 62 -0.09 12.33 9.18
N MET A 63 0.11 11.09 9.65
CA MET A 63 0.80 10.86 10.93
C MET A 63 2.34 10.94 10.87
N ALA A 64 2.91 11.28 9.70
CA ALA A 64 4.35 11.54 9.54
C ALA A 64 4.73 13.03 9.45
N LYS A 65 3.82 13.96 9.74
CA LYS A 65 4.17 15.37 10.01
C LYS A 65 4.09 15.70 11.51
N SER A 66 4.83 14.96 12.33
CA SER A 66 5.39 15.58 13.53
C SER A 66 6.59 16.41 13.11
N ARG A 67 6.33 17.61 12.59
CA ARG A 67 7.31 18.68 12.71
C ARG A 67 6.67 19.76 13.55
N ARG A 68 6.93 19.68 14.86
CA ARG A 68 7.01 20.82 15.77
C ARG A 68 7.73 21.95 15.04
N VAL A 69 7.10 23.12 14.89
CA VAL A 69 7.24 24.32 15.73
C VAL A 69 6.21 25.35 15.28
#